data_AF-A0A3D2MLS3-F1
#
_entry.id   AF-A0A3D2MLS3-F1
#
_cell.length_a   1.000
_cell.length_b   1.000
_cell.length_c   1.000
_cell.angle_alpha   90.00
_cell.angle_beta   90.00
_cell.angle_gamma   90.00
#
_symmetry.space_group_name_H-M   'P 1'
#
loop_
_entity.id
_entity.type
_entity.pdbx_description
1 polymer ?
#
loop_
_entity_poly.entity_id
_entity_poly.type
_entity_poly.pdbx_seq_one_letter_code
_entity_poly.pdbx_strand_id
1 'polypeptide(L)'
;MIGWHKGTMYPQEVLDRILFATRYTRYLDKHGFLRFQIWKLYGERGLAKAPVTVWVYEGTLKIEYKAVTLSKYTVELQEDRKHLREVSNPRLADTPFRSPQLTLIDIGPHEWLLYWRTPTYAPARRKRRVPGIVQLPLFDLLSEEKVVGAEDTSRATPPRTHLHLIPKLSDGQSIEE
;
A
#
# COMPACT_ATOMS: atom_id res chain seq x y z
N MET A 1 -37.57 34.15 14.60
CA MET A 1 -36.78 35.19 13.91
C MET A 1 -35.47 34.58 13.46
N ILE A 2 -35.29 34.27 12.17
CA ILE A 2 -33.98 33.87 11.63
C ILE A 2 -33.28 35.15 11.17
N GLY A 3 -32.14 35.45 11.77
CA GLY A 3 -31.30 36.59 11.39
C GLY A 3 -30.69 36.38 10.01
N TRP A 4 -30.81 37.40 9.16
CA TRP A 4 -30.22 37.43 7.83
C TRP A 4 -28.69 37.50 7.96
N HIS A 5 -28.00 36.38 7.80
CA HIS A 5 -26.54 36.40 7.71
C HIS A 5 -26.14 37.02 6.36
N LYS A 6 -25.45 38.17 6.40
CA LYS A 6 -24.77 38.74 5.22
C LYS A 6 -23.66 37.78 4.81
N GLY A 7 -23.87 37.01 3.75
CA GLY A 7 -22.82 36.20 3.13
C GLY A 7 -21.76 37.12 2.52
N THR A 8 -20.48 36.88 2.85
CA THR A 8 -19.37 37.48 2.13
C THR A 8 -19.36 36.91 0.72
N MET A 9 -19.49 37.77 -0.30
CA MET A 9 -19.42 37.37 -1.70
C MET A 9 -17.95 37.13 -2.06
N TYR A 10 -17.55 35.88 -2.14
CA TYR A 10 -16.22 35.51 -2.61
C TYR A 10 -16.18 35.62 -4.15
N PRO A 11 -15.07 36.11 -4.75
CA PRO A 11 -14.89 36.05 -6.19
C PRO A 11 -15.07 34.63 -6.71
N GLN A 12 -15.66 34.48 -7.89
CA GLN A 12 -15.96 33.17 -8.46
C GLN A 12 -14.69 32.33 -8.62
N GLU A 13 -13.55 32.95 -8.91
CA GLU A 13 -12.25 32.31 -9.03
C GLU A 13 -11.79 31.73 -7.69
N VAL A 14 -12.12 32.39 -6.57
CA VAL A 14 -11.80 31.92 -5.22
C VAL A 14 -12.73 30.77 -4.83
N LEU A 15 -14.01 30.84 -5.19
CA LEU A 15 -14.96 29.76 -4.97
C LEU A 15 -14.60 28.53 -5.80
N ASP A 16 -14.35 28.69 -7.09
CA ASP A 16 -13.91 27.61 -7.97
C ASP A 16 -12.59 27.01 -7.47
N ARG A 17 -11.65 27.83 -7.00
CA ARG A 17 -10.41 27.38 -6.37
C ARG A 17 -10.63 26.52 -5.11
N ILE A 18 -11.54 26.94 -4.22
CA ILE A 18 -11.83 26.25 -2.95
C ILE A 18 -12.72 25.02 -3.19
N LEU A 19 -13.63 25.08 -4.16
CA LEU A 19 -14.65 24.06 -4.43
C LEU A 19 -14.24 23.04 -5.50
N PHE A 20 -13.16 23.26 -6.26
CA PHE A 20 -12.56 22.25 -7.16
C PHE A 20 -11.84 21.12 -6.41
N ALA A 21 -12.31 20.77 -5.20
CA ALA A 21 -11.87 19.59 -4.50
C ALA A 21 -12.44 18.36 -5.21
N THR A 22 -11.62 17.67 -5.99
CA THR A 22 -12.06 16.42 -6.61
C THR A 22 -11.92 15.28 -5.62
N ARG A 23 -13.02 14.56 -5.40
CA ARG A 23 -13.10 13.43 -4.48
C ARG A 23 -13.09 12.11 -5.22
N TYR A 24 -12.19 11.21 -4.83
CA TYR A 24 -12.10 9.86 -5.38
C TYR A 24 -12.13 8.80 -4.28
N THR A 25 -12.85 7.71 -4.50
CA THR A 25 -12.74 6.52 -3.64
C THR A 25 -11.67 5.59 -4.19
N ARG A 26 -10.73 5.16 -3.34
CA ARG A 26 -9.70 4.17 -3.66
C ARG A 26 -9.60 3.14 -2.54
N TYR A 27 -8.98 2.00 -2.82
CA TYR A 27 -8.74 0.96 -1.84
C TYR A 27 -7.25 0.89 -1.51
N LEU A 28 -6.95 0.72 -0.23
CA LEU A 28 -5.59 0.42 0.22
C LEU A 28 -5.24 -1.04 -0.10
N ASP A 29 -4.00 -1.28 -0.46
CA ASP A 29 -3.44 -2.62 -0.59
C ASP A 29 -3.11 -3.21 0.79
N LYS A 30 -2.58 -4.43 0.80
CA LYS A 30 -2.18 -5.13 2.03
C LYS A 30 -1.08 -4.43 2.85
N HIS A 31 -0.38 -3.46 2.25
CA HIS A 31 0.70 -2.71 2.86
C HIS A 31 0.28 -1.28 3.23
N GLY A 32 -0.99 -0.92 3.04
CA GLY A 32 -1.51 0.42 3.34
C GLY A 32 -1.28 1.45 2.25
N PHE A 33 -0.95 1.02 1.02
CA PHE A 33 -0.76 1.93 -0.12
C PHE A 33 -1.95 1.90 -1.06
N LEU A 34 -2.26 3.03 -1.70
CA LEU A 34 -3.17 3.08 -2.83
C LEU A 34 -2.44 3.45 -4.11
N ARG A 35 -3.03 3.08 -5.24
CA ARG A 35 -2.65 3.60 -6.55
C ARG A 35 -3.61 4.71 -6.96
N PHE A 36 -3.06 5.88 -7.27
CA PHE A 36 -3.79 7.01 -7.82
C PHE A 36 -3.10 7.47 -9.09
N GLN A 37 -3.74 7.26 -10.24
CA GLN A 37 -3.14 7.43 -11.56
C GLN A 37 -1.84 6.59 -11.68
N ILE A 38 -0.72 7.26 -11.97
CA ILE A 38 0.62 6.66 -12.06
C ILE A 38 1.37 6.69 -10.72
N TRP A 39 0.77 7.19 -9.64
CA TRP A 39 1.42 7.30 -8.35
C TRP A 39 0.95 6.21 -7.39
N LYS A 40 1.87 5.70 -6.59
CA LYS A 40 1.57 4.87 -5.43
C LYS A 40 1.82 5.72 -4.18
N LEU A 41 0.83 5.79 -3.31
CA LEU A 41 0.78 6.71 -2.16
C LEU A 41 0.45 5.92 -0.90
N TYR A 42 1.15 6.18 0.19
CA TYR A 42 0.87 5.60 1.49
C TYR A 42 -0.38 6.24 2.10
N GLY A 43 -1.31 5.44 2.60
CA GLY A 43 -2.46 5.87 3.38
C GLY A 43 -2.27 5.50 4.84
N GLU A 44 -2.45 4.23 5.17
CA GLU A 44 -2.23 3.69 6.52
C GLU A 44 -2.17 2.16 6.46
N ARG A 45 -1.13 1.55 7.04
CA ARG A 45 -0.94 0.09 7.04
C ARG A 45 -2.02 -0.64 7.83
N GLY A 46 -2.51 -0.05 8.92
CA GLY A 46 -3.59 -0.63 9.74
C GLY A 46 -4.94 -0.75 9.02
N LEU A 47 -5.08 -0.13 7.85
CA LEU A 47 -6.31 -0.08 7.06
C LEU A 47 -6.25 -0.91 5.76
N ALA A 48 -5.53 -2.03 5.78
CA ALA A 48 -5.40 -2.91 4.61
C ALA A 48 -6.77 -3.26 3.99
N LYS A 49 -6.89 -3.10 2.66
CA LYS A 49 -8.14 -3.33 1.88
C LYS A 49 -9.30 -2.41 2.23
N ALA A 50 -9.12 -1.40 3.07
CA ALA A 50 -10.18 -0.45 3.39
C ALA A 50 -10.40 0.55 2.23
N PRO A 51 -11.65 0.98 2.00
CA PRO A 51 -11.93 2.12 1.13
C PRO A 51 -11.52 3.43 1.81
N VAL A 52 -10.76 4.24 1.09
CA VAL A 52 -10.31 5.56 1.52
C VAL A 52 -10.74 6.62 0.51
N THR A 53 -10.87 7.84 1.01
CA THR A 53 -11.19 9.01 0.20
C THR A 53 -9.90 9.75 -0.13
N VAL A 54 -9.67 9.98 -1.42
CA VAL A 54 -8.59 10.82 -1.92
C VAL A 54 -9.19 12.14 -2.35
N TRP A 55 -8.76 13.22 -1.70
CA TRP A 55 -9.09 14.58 -2.07
C TRP A 55 -7.91 15.19 -2.83
N VAL A 56 -8.20 15.76 -3.98
CA VAL A 56 -7.23 16.54 -4.75
C VAL A 56 -7.78 17.95 -4.87
N TYR A 57 -7.07 18.91 -4.32
CA TYR A 57 -7.40 20.33 -4.39
C TYR A 57 -6.09 21.10 -4.51
N GLU A 58 -6.10 22.14 -5.35
CA GLU A 58 -4.98 23.01 -5.71
C GLU A 58 -3.67 22.81 -4.90
N GLY A 59 -2.72 22.09 -5.50
CA GLY A 59 -1.38 21.90 -4.90
C GLY A 59 -1.29 20.81 -3.83
N THR A 60 -2.40 20.22 -3.39
CA THR A 60 -2.46 19.28 -2.27
C THR A 60 -3.27 18.03 -2.60
N LEU A 61 -2.76 16.87 -2.18
CA LEU A 61 -3.49 15.62 -2.15
C LEU A 61 -3.61 15.13 -0.72
N LYS A 62 -4.83 14.81 -0.30
CA LYS A 62 -5.14 14.35 1.05
C LYS A 62 -5.83 12.99 0.99
N ILE A 63 -5.36 12.04 1.79
CA ILE A 63 -5.97 10.73 1.95
C ILE A 63 -6.68 10.71 3.30
N GLU A 64 -7.94 10.29 3.29
CA GLU A 64 -8.80 10.23 4.46
C GLU A 64 -9.51 8.89 4.61
N TYR A 65 -9.78 8.50 5.85
CA TYR A 65 -10.65 7.39 6.19
C TYR A 65 -11.63 7.83 7.26
N LYS A 66 -12.94 7.64 7.03
CA LYS A 66 -14.01 8.06 7.96
C LYS A 66 -13.84 9.51 8.48
N ALA A 67 -13.56 10.45 7.58
CA ALA A 67 -13.30 11.86 7.87
C ALA A 67 -12.05 12.17 8.71
N VAL A 68 -11.20 11.17 8.99
CA VAL A 68 -9.89 11.36 9.61
C VAL A 68 -8.83 11.42 8.53
N THR A 69 -7.95 12.40 8.63
CA THR A 69 -6.80 12.53 7.72
C THR A 69 -5.78 11.45 8.03
N LEU A 70 -5.35 10.70 7.02
CA LEU A 70 -4.27 9.73 7.15
C LEU A 70 -2.92 10.34 6.76
N SER A 71 -2.89 10.95 5.58
CA SER A 71 -1.66 11.51 5.01
C SER A 71 -1.96 12.65 4.04
N LYS A 72 -1.01 13.57 3.91
CA LYS A 72 -1.05 14.70 2.98
C LYS A 72 0.20 14.70 2.11
N TYR A 73 0.05 15.15 0.87
CA TYR A 73 1.11 15.28 -0.10
C TYR A 73 0.98 16.63 -0.80
N THR A 74 2.12 17.22 -1.16
CA THR A 74 2.16 18.32 -2.12
C THR A 74 2.10 17.72 -3.52
N VAL A 75 1.28 18.30 -4.40
CA VAL A 75 1.12 17.81 -5.77
C VAL A 75 1.14 18.95 -6.77
N GLU A 76 1.76 18.73 -7.93
CA GLU A 76 1.61 19.61 -9.07
C GLU A 76 0.63 19.00 -10.05
N LEU A 77 -0.36 19.78 -10.48
CA LEU A 77 -1.32 19.38 -11.50
C LEU A 77 -0.81 19.77 -12.89
N GLN A 78 -1.12 18.95 -13.90
CA GLN A 78 -0.95 19.35 -15.30
C GLN A 78 -1.91 20.48 -15.67
N GLU A 79 -1.71 21.09 -16.85
CA GLU A 79 -2.57 22.17 -17.37
C GLU A 79 -4.06 21.79 -17.42
N ASP A 80 -4.35 20.49 -17.60
CA ASP A 80 -5.71 19.95 -17.59
C ASP A 80 -6.38 19.92 -16.20
N ARG A 81 -5.64 20.26 -15.13
CA ARG A 81 -6.07 20.23 -13.71
C ARG A 81 -6.62 18.89 -13.22
N LYS A 82 -6.41 17.81 -13.97
CA LYS A 82 -6.92 16.46 -13.69
C LYS A 82 -5.79 15.48 -13.41
N HIS A 83 -4.68 15.60 -14.12
CA HIS A 83 -3.55 14.68 -13.98
C HIS A 83 -2.49 15.22 -13.02
N LEU A 84 -1.97 14.33 -12.17
CA LEU A 84 -0.83 14.64 -11.31
C LEU A 84 0.46 14.62 -12.15
N ARG A 85 1.16 15.74 -12.20
CA ARG A 85 2.50 15.85 -12.77
C ARG A 85 3.54 15.33 -11.79
N GLU A 86 3.49 15.83 -10.56
CA GLU A 86 4.46 15.53 -9.50
C GLU A 86 3.77 15.34 -8.15
N VAL A 87 4.38 14.52 -7.29
CA VAL A 87 3.98 14.31 -5.90
C VAL A 87 5.24 14.45 -5.05
N SER A 88 5.14 15.17 -3.93
CA SER A 88 6.26 15.42 -3.03
C SER A 88 5.81 15.69 -1.59
N ASN A 89 6.78 15.85 -0.68
CA ASN A 89 6.58 16.31 0.70
C ASN A 89 5.48 15.53 1.45
N PRO A 90 5.68 14.21 1.68
CA PRO A 90 4.70 13.39 2.36
C PRO A 90 4.64 13.75 3.84
N ARG A 91 3.42 13.95 4.36
CA ARG A 91 3.15 14.24 5.76
C ARG A 91 2.13 13.27 6.31
N LEU A 92 2.55 12.45 7.27
CA LEU A 92 1.65 11.54 7.97
C LEU A 92 0.94 12.29 9.09
N ALA A 93 -0.37 12.09 9.21
CA ALA A 93 -1.13 12.57 10.35
C ALA A 93 -1.02 11.57 11.50
N ASP A 94 -1.25 12.06 12.73
CA ASP A 94 -1.47 11.16 13.85
C ASP A 94 -2.91 10.62 13.79
N THR A 95 -3.06 9.30 13.86
CA THR A 95 -4.37 8.65 13.64
C THR A 95 -4.55 7.42 14.54
N PRO A 96 -5.79 7.11 14.94
CA PRO A 96 -6.09 5.92 15.72
C PRO A 96 -6.09 4.63 14.88
N PHE A 97 -5.89 4.72 13.56
CA PHE A 97 -5.98 3.58 12.65
C PHE A 97 -4.63 2.93 12.36
N ARG A 98 -3.58 3.35 13.08
CA ARG A 98 -2.26 2.73 12.94
C ARG A 98 -2.32 1.25 13.24
N SER A 99 -1.50 0.49 12.53
CA SER A 99 -1.36 -0.93 12.83
C SER A 99 -0.83 -1.11 14.26
N PRO A 100 -1.45 -1.99 15.07
CA PRO A 100 -0.91 -2.32 16.39
C PRO A 100 0.38 -3.17 16.30
N GLN A 101 0.68 -3.70 15.11
CA GLN A 101 1.90 -4.46 14.89
C GLN A 101 3.10 -3.52 14.81
N LEU A 102 4.08 -3.75 15.70
CA LEU A 102 5.36 -3.04 15.67
C LEU A 102 6.03 -3.22 14.31
N THR A 103 6.55 -2.11 13.79
CA THR A 103 7.32 -2.08 12.56
C THR A 103 8.80 -2.16 12.91
N LEU A 104 9.55 -2.99 12.17
CA LEU A 104 11.00 -3.07 12.35
C LEU A 104 11.71 -1.75 11.98
N ILE A 105 11.08 -0.98 11.09
CA ILE A 105 11.53 0.33 10.62
C ILE A 105 10.34 1.27 10.77
N ASP A 106 10.55 2.45 11.34
CA ASP A 106 9.49 3.43 11.48
C ASP A 106 8.96 3.87 10.11
N ILE A 107 7.63 3.96 10.01
CA ILE A 107 6.97 4.45 8.80
C ILE A 107 6.87 5.97 8.91
N GLY A 108 7.92 6.64 8.47
CA GLY A 108 7.99 8.09 8.38
C GLY A 108 8.56 8.56 7.04
N PRO A 109 8.49 9.87 6.76
CA PRO A 109 8.86 10.43 5.46
C PRO A 109 10.36 10.38 5.14
N HIS A 110 11.21 10.13 6.13
CA HIS A 110 12.67 10.05 5.95
C HIS A 110 13.17 8.61 6.02
N GLU A 111 12.46 7.75 6.74
CA GLU A 111 12.82 6.35 7.00
C GLU A 111 12.28 5.42 5.90
N TRP A 112 11.15 5.77 5.28
CA TRP A 112 10.47 4.91 4.31
C TRP A 112 9.96 5.66 3.08
N LEU A 113 9.88 4.96 1.95
CA LEU A 113 9.34 5.50 0.71
C LEU A 113 7.80 5.54 0.76
N LEU A 114 7.25 6.69 1.17
CA LEU A 114 5.80 6.89 1.30
C LEU A 114 5.09 7.11 -0.04
N TYR A 115 5.82 7.44 -1.10
CA TYR A 115 5.26 7.58 -2.44
C TYR A 115 6.28 7.27 -3.52
N TRP A 116 5.81 6.77 -4.66
CA TRP A 116 6.64 6.64 -5.85
C TRP A 116 5.81 6.63 -7.13
N ARG A 117 6.47 7.01 -8.22
CA ARG A 117 5.88 6.92 -9.55
C ARG A 117 5.96 5.48 -10.02
N THR A 118 4.79 4.89 -10.28
CA THR A 118 4.67 3.56 -10.88
C THR A 118 4.96 3.67 -12.37
N PRO A 119 5.75 2.74 -12.95
CA PRO A 119 5.93 2.70 -14.40
C PRO A 119 4.59 2.56 -15.10
N THR A 120 4.46 3.19 -16.28
CA THR A 120 3.29 3.02 -17.14
C THR A 120 3.06 1.54 -17.37
N TYR A 121 1.81 1.09 -17.25
CA TYR A 121 1.47 -0.32 -17.40
C TYR A 121 1.94 -0.81 -18.77
N ALA A 122 2.97 -1.65 -18.77
CA ALA A 122 3.34 -2.43 -19.94
C ALA A 122 2.57 -3.76 -19.85
N PRO A 123 1.79 -4.14 -20.88
CA PRO A 123 1.14 -5.43 -20.88
C PRO A 123 2.23 -6.50 -20.71
N ALA A 124 2.02 -7.41 -19.75
CA ALA A 124 2.95 -8.49 -19.51
C ALA A 124 3.12 -9.29 -20.81
N ARG A 125 4.24 -9.07 -21.52
CA ARG A 125 4.62 -9.95 -22.63
C ARG A 125 4.71 -11.33 -22.02
N ARG A 126 3.96 -12.29 -22.58
CA ARG A 126 4.12 -13.71 -22.24
C ARG A 126 5.62 -13.98 -22.23
N LYS A 127 6.16 -14.43 -21.10
CA LYS A 127 7.58 -14.76 -20.98
C LYS A 127 7.88 -15.81 -22.04
N ARG A 128 8.41 -15.39 -23.19
CA ARG A 128 8.91 -16.30 -24.21
C ARG A 128 10.12 -16.92 -23.55
N ARG A 129 10.05 -18.22 -23.26
CA ARG A 129 11.23 -18.96 -22.79
C ARG A 129 12.25 -18.85 -23.92
N VAL A 130 13.26 -18.01 -23.72
CA VAL A 130 14.40 -17.92 -24.63
C VAL A 130 15.30 -19.11 -24.28
N PRO A 131 15.56 -20.03 -25.23
CA PRO A 131 16.49 -21.13 -24.99
C PRO A 131 17.83 -20.57 -24.49
N GLY A 132 18.35 -21.09 -23.37
CA GLY A 132 19.64 -20.69 -22.80
C GLY A 132 19.60 -19.58 -21.73
N ILE A 133 18.46 -18.90 -21.50
CA ILE A 133 18.34 -17.93 -20.39
C ILE A 133 17.61 -18.61 -19.22
N VAL A 134 18.38 -19.06 -18.23
CA VAL A 134 17.88 -19.62 -16.98
C VAL A 134 18.04 -18.58 -15.88
N GLN A 135 16.94 -18.24 -15.19
CA GLN A 135 17.03 -17.44 -13.97
C GLN A 135 17.63 -18.32 -12.89
N LEU A 136 18.88 -18.03 -12.51
CA LEU A 136 19.53 -18.68 -11.39
C LEU A 136 18.81 -18.29 -10.08
N PRO A 137 18.79 -19.18 -9.08
CA PRO A 137 18.24 -18.85 -7.77
C PRO A 137 18.99 -17.66 -7.18
N LEU A 138 18.26 -16.78 -6.49
CA LEU A 138 18.82 -15.58 -5.88
C LEU A 138 19.76 -15.91 -4.69
N PHE A 139 19.63 -17.11 -4.16
CA PHE A 139 20.48 -17.64 -3.10
C PHE A 139 20.85 -19.07 -3.45
N ASP A 140 22.11 -19.42 -3.22
CA ASP A 140 22.55 -20.81 -3.16
C ASP A 140 22.04 -21.40 -1.85
N LEU A 141 20.75 -21.71 -1.81
CA LEU A 141 20.23 -22.59 -0.78
C LEU A 141 20.91 -23.93 -1.04
N LEU A 142 21.96 -24.23 -0.26
CA LEU A 142 22.50 -25.56 -0.12
C LEU A 142 21.29 -26.45 0.11
N SER A 143 20.88 -27.18 -0.93
CA SER A 143 19.87 -28.20 -0.78
C SER A 143 20.46 -29.14 0.22
N GLU A 144 19.85 -29.24 1.41
CA GLU A 144 20.18 -30.34 2.30
C GLU A 144 20.01 -31.60 1.46
N GLU A 145 21.14 -32.24 1.20
CA GLU A 145 21.22 -33.44 0.40
C GLU A 145 20.52 -34.52 1.23
N LYS A 146 19.22 -34.67 1.01
CA LYS A 146 18.45 -35.77 1.56
C LYS A 146 19.05 -37.03 0.98
N VAL A 147 19.93 -37.68 1.76
CA VAL A 147 20.63 -38.91 1.41
C VAL A 147 19.65 -39.88 0.79
N VAL A 148 19.86 -40.16 -0.50
CA VAL A 148 19.06 -41.06 -1.32
C VAL A 148 19.36 -42.49 -0.88
N GLY A 149 18.34 -43.13 -0.31
CA GLY A 149 18.38 -44.51 0.14
C GLY A 149 17.00 -45.01 0.55
N ALA A 150 16.01 -44.89 -0.35
CA ALA A 150 14.79 -45.68 -0.32
C ALA A 150 14.11 -45.64 -1.70
N GLU A 151 13.71 -46.81 -2.17
CA GLU A 151 13.22 -47.07 -3.51
C GLU A 151 11.97 -46.28 -3.94
N ASP A 152 11.86 -46.28 -5.27
CA ASP A 152 10.95 -45.62 -6.19
C ASP A 152 9.46 -45.79 -5.87
N THR A 153 8.69 -44.69 -5.95
CA THR A 153 7.49 -44.50 -6.78
C THR A 153 6.59 -43.39 -6.23
N SER A 154 6.71 -42.19 -6.79
CA SER A 154 5.59 -41.28 -7.09
C SER A 154 6.14 -39.92 -7.50
N ARG A 155 5.66 -39.38 -8.63
CA ARG A 155 5.92 -37.99 -9.03
C ARG A 155 5.37 -37.05 -7.96
N ALA A 156 6.22 -36.61 -7.05
CA ALA A 156 5.87 -35.58 -6.07
C ALA A 156 5.92 -34.21 -6.75
N THR A 157 4.74 -33.60 -6.91
CA THR A 157 4.61 -32.15 -7.17
C THR A 157 5.37 -31.39 -6.09
N PRO A 158 6.20 -30.38 -6.41
CA PRO A 158 6.90 -29.63 -5.36
C PRO A 158 5.87 -29.00 -4.42
N PRO A 159 6.06 -29.06 -3.10
CA PRO A 159 5.05 -28.64 -2.16
C PRO A 159 4.79 -27.14 -2.32
N ARG A 160 3.52 -26.81 -2.61
CA ARG A 160 3.01 -25.46 -2.39
C ARG A 160 3.32 -25.10 -0.94
N THR A 161 4.01 -23.99 -0.75
CA THR A 161 4.37 -23.42 0.53
C THR A 161 3.10 -23.23 1.37
N HIS A 162 2.81 -24.17 2.26
CA HIS A 162 1.78 -24.01 3.28
C HIS A 162 2.50 -23.62 4.57
N LEU A 163 2.33 -22.35 4.94
CA LEU A 163 2.65 -21.84 6.27
C LEU A 163 2.10 -22.80 7.32
N HIS A 164 2.97 -23.41 8.13
CA HIS A 164 2.54 -24.21 9.26
C HIS A 164 2.03 -23.29 10.37
N LEU A 165 0.74 -23.42 10.68
CA LEU A 165 0.15 -22.96 11.93
C LEU A 165 0.80 -23.76 13.07
N ILE A 166 1.42 -23.07 14.02
CA ILE A 166 1.92 -23.65 15.27
C ILE A 166 0.72 -23.99 16.15
N PRO A 167 0.46 -25.27 16.51
CA PRO A 167 -0.54 -25.59 17.51
C PRO A 167 -0.05 -25.20 18.91
N LYS A 168 -0.99 -24.71 19.71
CA LYS A 168 -0.81 -24.20 21.08
C LYS A 168 -0.28 -25.28 22.03
N LEU A 169 0.62 -24.86 22.91
CA LEU A 169 1.09 -25.61 24.07
C LEU A 169 -0.09 -25.90 25.01
N SER A 170 -0.33 -27.17 25.33
CA SER A 170 -1.16 -27.60 26.46
C SER A 170 -0.37 -28.54 27.35
N ASP A 171 -0.49 -28.30 28.65
CA ASP A 171 0.21 -28.89 29.79
C ASP A 171 0.21 -30.42 29.86
N GLY A 172 1.26 -30.94 30.50
CA GLY A 172 1.31 -32.31 31.01
C GLY A 172 2.72 -32.76 31.40
N GLN A 173 3.31 -32.16 32.44
CA GLN A 173 4.39 -32.81 33.21
C GLN A 173 3.76 -33.90 34.09
N SER A 174 4.16 -35.17 33.92
CA SER A 174 5.13 -35.91 34.76
C SER A 174 4.47 -36.37 36.10
N ILE A 175 4.60 -37.57 36.67
CA ILE A 175 5.59 -38.66 36.69
C ILE A 175 4.86 -39.92 37.20
N GLU A 176 5.15 -41.11 36.66
CA GLU A 176 4.95 -42.39 37.36
C GLU A 176 6.22 -42.69 38.16
N GLU A 177 6.06 -42.92 39.46
CA GLU A 177 6.85 -43.89 40.24
C GLU A 177 5.95 -44.51 41.31
#